data_AF-A0A382QFF6-F1
#
_entry.id   AF-A0A382QFF6-F1
#
_cell.length_a   1.000
_cell.length_b   1.000
_cell.length_c   1.000
_cell.angle_alpha   90.00
_cell.angle_beta   90.00
_cell.angle_gamma   90.00
#
_symmetry.space_group_name_H-M   'P 1'
#
loop_
_entity.id
_entity.type
_entity.pdbx_description
1 polymer ?
#
loop_
_entity_poly.entity_id
_entity_poly.type
_entity_poly.pdbx_seq_one_letter_code
_entity_poly.pdbx_strand_id
1 'polypeptide(L)'
;VWGTEVSLYYPELYAGTTDCVGVWKGKQAIIDFKTTRKPKRRQWIDDYFLQGAAYAEAHNKIYNTDIKTIVIMMIGWDEEADNMGNYQEFVVESDEYQRYALS
;
A
#
# COMPACT_ATOMS: atom_id res chain seq x y z
N VAL A 1 18.79 4.97 -19.52
CA VAL A 1 17.70 3.96 -19.45
C VAL A 1 18.15 2.85 -18.53
N TRP A 2 17.55 2.83 -17.33
CA TRP A 2 17.14 1.71 -16.44
C TRP A 2 16.16 2.43 -15.48
N GLY A 3 15.11 3.07 -16.02
CA GLY A 3 13.78 2.46 -15.92
C GLY A 3 13.41 2.43 -14.44
N THR A 4 12.75 3.48 -13.95
CA THR A 4 12.31 3.68 -12.54
C THR A 4 11.15 2.72 -12.20
N GLU A 5 11.39 1.45 -12.48
CA GLU A 5 10.65 0.27 -12.08
C GLU A 5 11.71 -0.77 -11.74
N VAL A 6 12.68 -0.41 -10.88
CA VAL A 6 13.36 -1.45 -10.10
C VAL A 6 12.23 -2.04 -9.28
N SER A 7 11.68 -3.14 -9.79
CA SER A 7 10.74 -3.98 -9.09
C SER A 7 11.22 -4.04 -7.65
N LEU A 8 10.46 -3.42 -6.74
CA LEU A 8 10.54 -3.67 -5.32
C LEU A 8 10.05 -5.11 -5.15
N TYR A 9 10.90 -6.03 -5.61
CA TYR A 9 10.75 -7.47 -5.56
C TYR A 9 11.02 -7.83 -4.12
N TYR A 10 10.06 -7.50 -3.25
CA TYR A 10 9.94 -8.20 -2.00
C TYR A 10 9.46 -9.61 -2.39
N PRO A 11 10.26 -10.68 -2.17
CA PRO A 11 9.96 -12.00 -2.72
C PRO A 11 8.58 -12.56 -2.33
N GLU A 12 7.97 -12.02 -1.27
CA GLU A 12 6.66 -12.41 -0.76
C GLU A 12 5.49 -11.65 -1.40
N LEU A 13 5.75 -10.60 -2.19
CA LEU A 13 4.71 -9.80 -2.84
C LEU A 13 4.37 -10.38 -4.20
N TYR A 14 3.57 -11.44 -4.22
CA TYR A 14 3.02 -11.96 -5.47
C TYR A 14 1.86 -11.07 -5.92
N ALA A 15 2.17 -9.95 -6.56
CA ALA A 15 1.19 -9.08 -7.20
C ALA A 15 0.87 -9.65 -8.59
N GLY A 16 -0.15 -10.52 -8.66
CA GLY A 16 -0.74 -10.92 -9.94
C GLY A 16 -1.39 -9.70 -10.61
N THR A 17 -1.35 -9.65 -11.93
CA THR A 17 -1.81 -8.57 -12.85
C THR A 17 -3.16 -7.91 -12.51
N THR A 18 -3.16 -7.09 -11.47
CA THR A 18 -4.16 -6.08 -11.15
C THR A 18 -3.49 -5.13 -10.17
N ASP A 19 -3.34 -3.87 -10.56
CA ASP A 19 -2.38 -2.90 -10.01
C ASP A 19 -2.41 -2.62 -8.49
N CYS A 20 -3.26 -3.24 -7.68
CA CYS A 20 -3.35 -2.98 -6.24
C CYS A 20 -3.94 -4.14 -5.40
N VAL A 21 -3.98 -5.40 -5.85
CA VAL A 21 -4.46 -6.53 -5.02
C VAL A 21 -3.40 -7.63 -5.01
N GLY A 22 -2.88 -7.97 -3.83
CA GLY A 22 -1.78 -8.92 -3.72
C GLY A 22 -1.78 -9.67 -2.41
N VAL A 23 -0.75 -10.49 -2.23
CA VAL A 23 -0.47 -11.15 -0.96
C VAL A 23 0.66 -10.40 -0.26
N TRP A 24 0.40 -9.95 0.96
CA TRP A 24 1.40 -9.39 1.87
C TRP A 24 1.51 -10.30 3.10
N LYS A 25 2.69 -10.88 3.34
CA LYS A 25 2.96 -11.81 4.45
C LYS A 25 1.91 -12.93 4.60
N GLY A 26 1.48 -13.50 3.46
CA GLY A 26 0.47 -14.56 3.41
C GLY A 26 -0.99 -14.10 3.54
N LYS A 27 -1.26 -12.79 3.65
CA LYS A 27 -2.61 -12.22 3.72
C LYS A 27 -2.98 -11.49 2.42
N GLN A 28 -4.22 -11.62 1.98
CA GLN A 28 -4.73 -10.81 0.87
C GLN A 28 -4.82 -9.34 1.30
N ALA A 29 -4.25 -8.45 0.50
CA ALA A 29 -4.12 -7.05 0.83
C ALA A 29 -4.31 -6.15 -0.40
N ILE A 30 -4.84 -4.96 -0.15
CA ILE A 30 -4.69 -3.84 -1.08
C ILE A 30 -3.31 -3.23 -0.86
N ILE A 31 -2.49 -3.16 -1.91
CA ILE A 31 -1.12 -2.66 -1.82
C ILE A 31 -0.95 -1.46 -2.74
N ASP A 32 -0.52 -0.33 -2.18
CA ASP A 32 -0.33 0.93 -2.90
C ASP A 32 1.11 1.42 -2.73
N PHE A 33 1.82 1.59 -3.86
CA PHE A 33 3.19 2.09 -3.91
C PHE A 33 3.20 3.59 -4.19
N LYS A 34 3.86 4.35 -3.32
CA LYS A 34 4.02 5.81 -3.46
C LYS A 34 5.49 6.21 -3.42
N THR A 35 5.81 7.30 -4.10
CA THR A 35 7.07 8.01 -3.89
C THR A 35 6.83 9.25 -3.03
N THR A 36 7.80 9.63 -2.21
CA THR A 36 7.68 10.85 -1.38
C THR A 36 8.99 11.62 -1.33
N ARG A 37 8.90 12.95 -1.31
CA ARG A 37 10.08 13.82 -1.15
C ARG A 37 10.55 13.85 0.31
N LYS A 38 9.61 13.84 1.25
CA LYS A 38 9.89 13.86 2.70
C LYS A 38 9.26 12.66 3.39
N PRO A 39 9.85 12.15 4.48
CA PRO A 39 9.24 11.09 5.27
C PRO A 39 7.82 11.47 5.71
N LYS A 40 6.88 10.55 5.53
CA LYS A 40 5.48 10.73 5.96
C LYS A 40 5.31 10.21 7.38
N ARG A 41 4.38 10.83 8.12
CA ARG A 41 3.91 10.33 9.41
C ARG A 41 2.61 9.55 9.19
N ARG A 42 2.38 8.52 10.01
CA ARG A 42 1.19 7.65 9.93
C ARG A 42 -0.14 8.43 9.93
N GLN A 43 -0.22 9.52 10.68
CA GLN A 43 -1.41 10.39 10.77
C GLN A 43 -1.66 11.28 9.54
N TRP A 44 -0.71 11.35 8.59
CA TRP A 44 -0.84 12.18 7.38
C TRP A 44 -1.29 11.38 6.16
N ILE A 45 -1.52 10.09 6.34
CA ILE A 45 -1.76 9.14 5.25
C ILE A 45 -3.09 8.40 5.43
N ASP A 46 -3.95 8.91 6.31
CA ASP A 46 -5.30 8.37 6.55
C ASP A 46 -6.15 8.35 5.28
N ASP A 47 -6.00 9.35 4.41
CA ASP A 47 -6.66 9.40 3.10
C ASP A 47 -6.26 8.21 2.20
N TYR A 48 -5.02 7.73 2.29
CA TYR A 48 -4.57 6.56 1.53
C TYR A 48 -5.19 5.28 2.05
N PHE A 49 -5.44 5.19 3.37
CA PHE A 49 -6.16 4.06 3.95
C PHE A 49 -7.65 4.09 3.59
N LEU A 50 -8.27 5.28 3.53
CA LEU A 50 -9.64 5.42 3.04
C LEU A 50 -9.77 4.94 1.58
N GLN A 51 -8.83 5.35 0.73
CA GLN A 51 -8.77 4.89 -0.66
C GLN A 51 -8.57 3.36 -0.73
N GLY A 52 -7.63 2.81 0.04
CA GLY A 52 -7.40 1.37 0.11
C GLY A 52 -8.62 0.58 0.57
N ALA A 53 -9.37 1.09 1.56
CA ALA A 53 -10.58 0.46 2.05
C ALA A 53 -11.68 0.47 0.99
N ALA A 54 -11.88 1.58 0.27
CA ALA A 54 -12.84 1.65 -0.82
C ALA A 54 -12.52 0.63 -1.93
N TYR A 55 -11.25 0.46 -2.28
CA TYR A 55 -10.83 -0.57 -3.25
C TYR A 55 -11.04 -1.99 -2.74
N ALA A 56 -10.71 -2.26 -1.47
CA ALA A 56 -10.93 -3.56 -0.84
C ALA A 56 -12.42 -3.93 -0.88
N GLU A 57 -13.33 -3.02 -0.49
CA GLU A 57 -14.77 -3.27 -0.52
C GLU A 57 -15.30 -3.51 -1.95
N ALA A 58 -14.83 -2.73 -2.92
CA ALA A 58 -15.19 -2.94 -4.32
C ALA A 58 -14.73 -4.31 -4.83
N HIS A 59 -13.48 -4.69 -4.52
CA HIS A 59 -12.92 -5.99 -4.90
C HIS A 59 -13.65 -7.15 -4.20
N ASN A 60 -13.91 -7.02 -2.90
CA ASN A 60 -14.67 -7.99 -2.10
C ASN A 60 -16.04 -8.25 -2.72
N LYS A 61 -16.74 -7.20 -3.16
CA LYS A 61 -18.05 -7.30 -3.80
C LYS A 61 -18.02 -7.92 -5.20
N ILE A 62 -17.04 -7.59 -6.03
CA ILE A 62 -16.96 -8.08 -7.42
C ILE A 62 -16.48 -9.53 -7.46
N TYR A 63 -15.50 -9.89 -6.64
CA TYR A 63 -14.82 -11.19 -6.69
C TYR A 63 -15.18 -12.12 -5.54
N ASN A 64 -16.12 -11.73 -4.67
CA ASN A 64 -16.54 -12.48 -3.49
C ASN A 64 -15.33 -12.85 -2.60
N THR A 65 -14.48 -11.86 -2.34
CA THR A 65 -13.28 -11.97 -1.49
C THR A 65 -13.49 -11.27 -0.14
N ASP A 66 -12.54 -11.40 0.80
CA ASP A 66 -12.61 -10.81 2.14
C ASP A 66 -11.28 -10.13 2.51
N ILE A 67 -10.86 -9.17 1.69
CA ILE A 67 -9.66 -8.36 1.91
C ILE A 67 -9.95 -7.38 3.05
N LYS A 68 -9.10 -7.43 4.09
CA LYS A 68 -9.17 -6.58 5.29
C LYS A 68 -7.79 -6.03 5.69
N THR A 69 -6.88 -5.99 4.72
CA THR A 69 -5.51 -5.52 4.90
C THR A 69 -5.20 -4.49 3.83
N ILE A 70 -4.65 -3.35 4.24
CA ILE A 70 -4.18 -2.29 3.35
C ILE A 70 -2.72 -2.01 3.68
N VAL A 71 -1.88 -1.98 2.66
CA VAL A 71 -0.44 -1.76 2.79
C VAL A 71 -0.05 -0.58 1.90
N ILE A 72 0.43 0.49 2.51
CA ILE A 72 0.99 1.64 1.81
C ILE A 72 2.51 1.56 1.90
N MET A 73 3.16 1.36 0.76
CA MET A 73 4.61 1.31 0.65
C MET A 73 5.12 2.62 0.06
N MET A 74 5.97 3.33 0.79
CA MET A 74 6.53 4.60 0.35
C MET A 74 8.04 4.49 0.17
N ILE A 75 8.55 5.02 -0.94
CA ILE A 75 9.97 5.20 -1.16
C ILE A 75 10.32 6.68 -1.28
N GLY A 76 11.30 7.09 -0.48
CA GLY A 76 11.91 8.40 -0.54
C GLY A 76 12.76 8.54 -1.79
N TRP A 77 12.59 9.63 -2.54
CA TRP A 77 13.34 9.86 -3.78
C TRP A 77 13.67 11.35 -3.95
N ASP A 78 14.40 11.89 -2.98
CA ASP A 78 14.85 13.28 -2.97
C ASP A 78 16.23 13.38 -2.30
N GLU A 79 17.23 13.81 -3.06
CA GLU A 79 18.62 14.00 -2.61
C GLU A 79 18.77 15.29 -1.78
N GLU A 80 18.01 16.34 -2.11
CA GLU A 80 18.05 17.63 -1.40
C GLU A 80 17.50 17.49 0.03
N ALA A 81 16.56 16.57 0.22
CA ALA A 81 15.96 16.26 1.51
C ALA A 81 16.68 15.12 2.27
N ASP A 82 17.82 14.62 1.77
CA ASP A 82 18.53 13.43 2.29
C ASP A 82 17.60 12.23 2.52
N ASN A 83 16.71 11.98 1.55
CA ASN A 83 15.65 11.00 1.64
C ASN A 83 15.73 9.96 0.52
N MET A 84 16.88 9.85 -0.16
CA MET A 84 17.08 8.93 -1.28
C MET A 84 17.04 7.47 -0.83
N GLY A 85 16.08 6.71 -1.34
CA GLY A 85 15.93 5.28 -1.02
C GLY A 85 15.33 4.99 0.36
N ASN A 86 14.82 6.01 1.07
CA ASN A 86 14.21 5.80 2.39
C ASN A 86 12.86 5.08 2.25
N TYR A 87 12.77 3.84 2.72
CA TYR A 87 11.56 3.04 2.64
C TYR A 87 10.70 3.18 3.90
N GLN A 88 9.40 3.42 3.74
CA GLN A 88 8.42 3.39 4.81
C GLN A 88 7.26 2.48 4.44
N GLU A 89 6.88 1.58 5.34
CA GLU A 89 5.70 0.71 5.22
C GLU A 89 4.67 1.14 6.25
N PHE A 90 3.42 1.31 5.83
CA PHE A 90 2.31 1.55 6.73
C PHE A 90 1.20 0.56 6.44
N VAL A 91 0.75 -0.13 7.49
CA VAL A 91 -0.20 -1.23 7.36
C VAL A 91 -1.39 -0.98 8.25
N VAL A 92 -2.56 -1.32 7.72
CA VAL A 92 -3.83 -1.36 8.44
C VAL A 92 -4.41 -2.75 8.30
N GLU A 93 -4.80 -3.37 9.42
CA GLU A 93 -5.38 -4.70 9.46
C GLU A 93 -6.66 -4.73 10.32
N SER A 94 -7.54 -5.69 10.02
CA SER A 94 -8.62 -6.15 10.91
C SER A 94 -9.46 -5.01 11.52
N ASP A 95 -9.31 -4.72 12.82
CA ASP A 95 -10.12 -3.74 13.53
C ASP A 95 -9.84 -2.30 13.09
N GLU A 96 -8.60 -2.02 12.70
CA GLU A 96 -8.23 -0.70 12.19
C GLU A 96 -8.79 -0.51 10.77
N TYR A 97 -8.79 -1.57 9.96
CA TYR A 97 -9.42 -1.55 8.63
C TYR A 97 -10.89 -1.14 8.71
N GLN A 98 -11.63 -1.69 9.68
CA GLN A 98 -13.05 -1.36 9.87
C GLN A 98 -13.29 0.14 10.10
N ARG A 99 -12.34 0.86 10.72
CA ARG A 99 -12.47 2.31 10.90
C ARG A 99 -12.51 3.04 9.57
N TYR A 100 -11.66 2.63 8.62
CA TYR A 100 -11.60 3.24 7.29
C TYR A 100 -12.69 2.72 6.35
N ALA A 101 -13.15 1.48 6.51
CA ALA A 101 -14.25 0.94 5.72
C ALA A 101 -15.62 1.53 6.08
N LEU A 102 -15.78 2.04 7.30
CA LEU A 102 -17.03 2.64 7.82
C LEU A 102 -17.05 4.17 7.82
N SER A 103 -15.95 4.82 7.43
CA SER A 103 -15.83 6.29 7.33
C SER A 103 -16.45 6.82 6.05
#